data_AF-A0A1F8D0M3-F1
#
_entry.id   AF-A0A1F8D0M3-F1
#
_cell.length_a   1.000
_cell.length_b   1.000
_cell.length_c   1.000
_cell.angle_alpha   90.00
_cell.angle_beta   90.00
_cell.angle_gamma   90.00
#
_symmetry.space_group_name_H-M   'P 1'
#
loop_
_entity.id
_entity.type
_entity.pdbx_description
1 polymer ?
#
loop_
_entity_poly.entity_id
_entity_poly.type
_entity_poly.pdbx_seq_one_letter_code
_entity_poly.pdbx_strand_id
1 'polypeptide(L)'
;MKDRDFFETTVVLIKPDGVKRGLVGEILSRFERVGLTIVALKMVRIGRDHAKKHYPVSRREWIKNIGERVLETYKEYGRDPREDLDTLKPMEIGKKMAGWLVDFLTEGPLVAMLLEGENAINTVRKIVGHTFGDKALPGTIRGDFTNERGYVGFVYKRSTHNLVHASGNKEEAEFERKLWFKENEIYS
;
A
#
# COMPACT_ATOMS: atom_id res chain seq x y z
N MET A 1 -12.15 22.50 -24.34
CA MET A 1 -12.36 21.23 -23.60
C MET A 1 -12.77 21.61 -22.20
N LYS A 2 -13.94 21.16 -21.71
CA LYS A 2 -14.36 21.49 -20.34
C LYS A 2 -13.38 20.82 -19.37
N ASP A 3 -12.90 21.58 -18.38
CA ASP A 3 -12.09 21.05 -17.29
C ASP A 3 -12.79 19.83 -16.70
N ARG A 4 -12.10 18.68 -16.74
CA ARG A 4 -12.61 17.44 -16.17
C ARG A 4 -12.33 17.41 -14.68
N ASP A 5 -12.99 18.29 -13.93
CA ASP A 5 -12.81 18.45 -12.47
C ASP A 5 -13.11 17.17 -11.64
N PHE A 6 -13.65 16.14 -12.28
CA PHE A 6 -13.98 14.82 -11.72
C PHE A 6 -12.94 13.73 -12.02
N PHE A 7 -11.92 14.02 -12.83
CA PHE A 7 -10.82 13.10 -13.10
C PHE A 7 -9.77 13.17 -11.98
N GLU A 8 -9.41 12.01 -11.45
CA GLU A 8 -8.39 11.85 -10.42
C GLU A 8 -7.27 10.97 -10.95
N THR A 9 -6.06 11.19 -10.42
CA THR A 9 -4.96 10.24 -10.56
C THR A 9 -4.65 9.61 -9.22
N THR A 10 -4.23 8.34 -9.22
CA THR A 10 -3.85 7.62 -8.00
C THR A 10 -2.64 6.72 -8.25
N VAL A 11 -1.75 6.65 -7.26
CA VAL A 11 -0.57 5.79 -7.33
C VAL A 11 -0.90 4.43 -6.76
N VAL A 12 -0.55 3.40 -7.52
CA VAL A 12 -0.61 2.00 -7.09
C VAL A 12 0.77 1.38 -7.20
N LEU A 13 1.20 0.68 -6.15
CA LEU A 13 2.45 -0.07 -6.17
C LEU A 13 2.13 -1.55 -6.02
N ILE A 14 2.51 -2.37 -7.01
CA ILE A 14 2.61 -3.82 -6.84
C ILE A 14 3.92 -4.09 -6.13
N LYS A 15 3.83 -4.45 -4.85
CA LYS A 15 4.95 -4.65 -3.93
C LYS A 15 5.78 -5.90 -4.32
N PRO A 16 6.99 -6.06 -3.74
CA PRO A 16 7.88 -7.15 -4.13
C PRO A 16 7.29 -8.56 -4.02
N ASP A 17 6.40 -8.81 -3.06
CA ASP A 17 5.64 -10.07 -2.96
C ASP A 17 4.73 -10.32 -4.17
N GLY A 18 4.01 -9.29 -4.65
CA GLY A 18 3.16 -9.38 -5.84
C GLY A 18 3.96 -9.61 -7.12
N VAL A 19 5.10 -8.92 -7.27
CA VAL A 19 6.00 -9.13 -8.40
C VAL A 19 6.61 -10.54 -8.37
N LYS A 20 7.15 -10.96 -7.24
CA LYS A 20 7.79 -12.27 -7.06
C LYS A 20 6.83 -13.43 -7.32
N ARG A 21 5.54 -13.24 -7.04
CA ARG A 21 4.48 -14.23 -7.29
C ARG A 21 3.93 -14.22 -8.72
N GLY A 22 4.44 -13.34 -9.60
CA GLY A 22 3.97 -13.26 -10.98
C GLY A 22 2.58 -12.63 -11.15
N LEU A 23 2.10 -11.84 -10.17
CA LEU A 23 0.74 -11.29 -10.16
C LEU A 23 0.59 -9.95 -10.88
N VAL A 24 1.64 -9.48 -11.57
CA VAL A 24 1.64 -8.17 -12.23
C VAL A 24 0.50 -8.05 -13.25
N GLY A 25 0.40 -9.01 -14.18
CA GLY A 25 -0.66 -9.01 -15.20
C GLY A 25 -2.06 -9.11 -14.61
N GLU A 26 -2.25 -10.00 -13.64
CA GLU A 26 -3.52 -10.18 -12.94
C GLU A 26 -4.01 -8.89 -12.27
N ILE A 27 -3.10 -8.17 -11.58
CA ILE A 27 -3.44 -6.93 -10.90
C ILE A 27 -3.74 -5.79 -11.89
N LEU A 28 -2.92 -5.63 -12.94
CA LEU A 28 -3.16 -4.62 -13.97
C LEU A 28 -4.53 -4.83 -14.64
N SER A 29 -4.84 -6.07 -15.00
CA SER A 29 -6.13 -6.43 -15.59
C SER A 29 -7.33 -6.06 -14.72
N ARG A 30 -7.21 -6.04 -13.37
CA ARG A 30 -8.31 -5.60 -12.50
C ARG A 30 -8.67 -4.13 -12.71
N PHE A 31 -7.67 -3.28 -12.93
CA PHE A 31 -7.88 -1.84 -13.11
C PHE A 31 -8.31 -1.51 -14.54
N GLU A 32 -7.71 -2.15 -15.54
CA GLU A 32 -8.09 -1.96 -16.95
C GLU A 32 -9.54 -2.38 -17.21
N ARG A 33 -9.99 -3.50 -16.62
CA ARG A 33 -11.37 -4.02 -16.80
C ARG A 33 -12.47 -3.09 -16.31
N VAL A 34 -12.17 -2.18 -15.38
CA VAL A 34 -13.13 -1.19 -14.87
C VAL A 34 -13.02 0.16 -15.59
N GLY A 35 -12.15 0.26 -16.61
CA GLY A 35 -11.99 1.46 -17.43
C GLY A 35 -11.03 2.51 -16.85
N LEU A 36 -10.21 2.17 -15.86
CA LEU A 36 -9.12 3.05 -15.42
C LEU A 36 -7.98 3.01 -16.45
N THR A 37 -7.42 4.16 -16.78
CA THR A 37 -6.32 4.30 -17.73
C THR A 37 -4.99 4.27 -16.99
N ILE A 38 -4.04 3.45 -17.45
CA ILE A 38 -2.65 3.50 -16.98
C ILE A 38 -1.93 4.60 -17.75
N VAL A 39 -1.63 5.72 -17.08
CA VAL A 39 -0.94 6.88 -17.68
C VAL A 39 0.56 6.91 -17.38
N ALA A 40 1.04 6.06 -16.46
CA ALA A 40 2.47 5.79 -16.26
C ALA A 40 2.68 4.40 -15.64
N LEU A 41 3.75 3.71 -16.04
CA LEU A 41 4.08 2.37 -15.53
C LEU A 41 5.59 2.13 -15.56
N LYS A 42 6.17 1.67 -14.45
CA LYS A 42 7.59 1.24 -14.42
C LYS A 42 7.84 0.16 -13.39
N MET A 43 8.71 -0.79 -13.75
CA MET A 43 9.31 -1.72 -12.80
C MET A 43 10.61 -1.10 -12.26
N VAL A 44 10.74 -0.99 -10.95
CA VAL A 44 11.87 -0.32 -10.30
C VAL A 44 12.30 -1.06 -9.05
N ARG A 45 13.59 -0.94 -8.73
CA ARG A 45 14.12 -1.24 -7.40
C ARG A 45 14.49 0.08 -6.73
N ILE A 46 13.97 0.33 -5.53
CA ILE A 46 14.19 1.59 -4.83
C ILE A 46 15.12 1.42 -3.63
N GLY A 47 15.79 2.50 -3.26
CA GLY A 47 16.57 2.58 -2.02
C GLY A 47 15.70 2.97 -0.81
N ARG A 48 16.27 2.80 0.40
CA ARG A 48 15.60 3.13 1.67
C ARG A 48 15.15 4.58 1.75
N ASP A 49 15.90 5.52 1.20
CA ASP A 49 15.55 6.94 1.26
C ASP A 49 14.29 7.27 0.46
N HIS A 50 14.08 6.60 -0.68
CA HIS A 50 12.84 6.75 -1.44
C HIS A 50 11.67 6.11 -0.68
N ALA A 51 11.86 4.91 -0.12
CA ALA A 51 10.83 4.24 0.68
C ALA A 51 10.41 5.03 1.94
N LYS A 52 11.36 5.72 2.60
CA LYS A 52 11.11 6.62 3.74
C LYS A 52 10.42 7.93 3.36
N LYS A 53 10.43 8.32 2.08
CA LYS A 53 9.61 9.44 1.58
C LYS A 53 8.18 8.96 1.31
N HIS A 54 8.03 7.74 0.79
CA HIS A 54 6.73 7.11 0.56
C HIS A 54 5.96 6.88 1.87
N TYR A 55 6.58 6.22 2.83
CA TYR A 55 6.06 6.10 4.18
C TYR A 55 6.57 7.29 5.00
N PRO A 56 5.74 8.23 5.45
CA PRO A 56 6.20 9.48 6.09
C PRO A 56 6.75 9.23 7.50
N VAL A 57 7.85 8.50 7.62
CA VAL A 57 8.43 7.98 8.86
C VAL A 57 8.96 9.08 9.79
N SER A 58 9.16 10.29 9.27
CA SER A 58 9.51 11.48 10.05
C SER A 58 8.30 12.12 10.74
N ARG A 59 7.07 11.82 10.30
CA ARG A 59 5.85 12.36 10.91
C ARG A 59 5.50 11.57 12.16
N ARG A 60 5.76 12.16 13.33
CA ARG A 60 5.49 11.55 14.64
C ARG A 60 4.04 11.06 14.78
N GLU A 61 3.08 11.84 14.28
CA GLU A 61 1.66 11.49 14.33
C GLU A 61 1.34 10.23 13.51
N TRP A 62 1.91 10.11 12.31
CA TRP A 62 1.73 8.93 11.46
C TRP A 62 2.32 7.67 12.12
N ILE A 63 3.50 7.79 12.74
CA ILE A 63 4.13 6.72 13.49
C ILE A 63 3.22 6.26 14.64
N LYS A 64 2.70 7.21 15.42
CA LYS A 64 1.80 6.92 16.53
C LYS A 64 0.55 6.18 16.04
N ASN A 65 -0.09 6.68 14.99
CA ASN A 65 -1.33 6.13 14.43
C ASN A 65 -1.17 4.68 13.93
N ILE A 66 -0.03 4.35 13.32
CA ILE A 66 0.24 2.95 12.94
C ILE A 66 0.40 2.08 14.16
N GLY A 67 1.12 2.54 15.19
CA GLY A 67 1.24 1.81 16.45
C GLY A 67 -0.11 1.52 17.10
N GLU A 68 -1.00 2.50 17.12
CA GLU A 68 -2.38 2.34 17.65
C GLU A 68 -3.18 1.32 16.82
N ARG A 69 -3.10 1.36 15.49
CA ARG A 69 -3.75 0.37 14.61
C ARG A 69 -3.23 -1.04 14.83
N VAL A 70 -1.94 -1.20 15.11
CA VAL A 70 -1.39 -2.51 15.47
C VAL A 70 -1.99 -3.00 16.77
N LEU A 71 -2.04 -2.17 17.82
CA LEU A 71 -2.66 -2.53 19.10
C LEU A 71 -4.13 -2.91 18.94
N GLU A 72 -4.88 -2.15 18.13
CA GLU A 72 -6.27 -2.47 17.80
C GLU A 72 -6.39 -3.82 17.07
N THR A 73 -5.48 -4.10 16.13
CA THR A 73 -5.42 -5.40 15.44
C THR A 73 -5.22 -6.53 16.44
N TYR A 74 -4.26 -6.43 17.36
CA TYR A 74 -4.07 -7.45 18.41
C TYR A 74 -5.32 -7.65 19.27
N LYS A 75 -5.95 -6.55 19.69
CA LYS A 75 -7.19 -6.59 20.48
C LYS A 75 -8.30 -7.34 19.75
N GLU A 76 -8.47 -7.11 18.45
CA GLU A 76 -9.51 -7.74 17.64
C GLU A 76 -9.34 -9.27 17.54
N TYR A 77 -8.10 -9.76 17.49
CA TYR A 77 -7.81 -11.19 17.49
C TYR A 77 -7.66 -11.79 18.91
N GLY A 78 -7.94 -11.01 19.96
CA GLY A 78 -7.80 -11.46 21.35
C GLY A 78 -6.36 -11.84 21.75
N ARG A 79 -5.36 -11.16 21.17
CA ARG A 79 -3.93 -11.45 21.40
C ARG A 79 -3.26 -10.35 22.21
N ASP A 80 -2.23 -10.70 22.97
CA ASP A 80 -1.40 -9.73 23.69
C ASP A 80 -0.22 -9.27 22.82
N PRO A 81 -0.10 -7.96 22.48
CA PRO A 81 1.02 -7.45 21.70
C PRO A 81 2.40 -7.75 22.32
N ARG A 82 2.48 -7.97 23.63
CA ARG A 82 3.74 -8.27 24.33
C ARG A 82 4.32 -9.64 23.96
N GLU A 83 3.52 -10.57 23.42
CA GLU A 83 4.00 -11.87 22.95
C GLU A 83 5.00 -11.73 21.78
N ASP A 84 4.78 -10.74 20.92
CA ASP A 84 5.49 -10.62 19.64
C ASP A 84 6.27 -9.30 19.49
N LEU A 85 5.88 -8.23 20.20
CA LEU A 85 6.41 -6.87 20.04
C LEU A 85 7.22 -6.35 21.23
N ASP A 86 7.17 -7.03 22.37
CA ASP A 86 7.84 -6.67 23.64
C ASP A 86 7.44 -5.30 24.22
N THR A 87 6.40 -4.64 23.71
CA THR A 87 5.97 -3.31 24.15
C THR A 87 4.50 -3.06 23.85
N LEU A 88 3.88 -2.17 24.64
CA LEU A 88 2.52 -1.65 24.43
C LEU A 88 2.52 -0.17 24.00
N LYS A 89 3.69 0.45 23.88
CA LYS A 89 3.77 1.88 23.57
C LYS A 89 3.56 2.10 22.06
N PRO A 90 2.53 2.84 21.63
CA PRO A 90 2.25 3.03 20.21
C PRO A 90 3.43 3.59 19.42
N MET A 91 4.19 4.52 20.02
CA MET A 91 5.37 5.09 19.37
C MET A 91 6.50 4.09 19.11
N GLU A 92 6.71 3.11 19.99
CA GLU A 92 7.74 2.08 19.80
C GLU A 92 7.29 1.07 18.73
N ILE A 93 6.02 0.66 18.78
CA ILE A 93 5.40 -0.23 17.78
C ILE A 93 5.41 0.42 16.39
N GLY A 94 4.97 1.68 16.30
CA GLY A 94 4.95 2.43 15.06
C GLY A 94 6.31 2.56 14.41
N LYS A 95 7.39 2.74 15.20
CA LYS A 95 8.76 2.78 14.68
C LYS A 95 9.20 1.43 14.12
N LYS A 96 8.89 0.32 14.80
CA LYS A 96 9.15 -1.04 14.28
C LYS A 96 8.41 -1.25 12.96
N MET A 97 7.11 -0.91 12.93
CA MET A 97 6.29 -1.01 11.73
C MET A 97 6.81 -0.18 10.56
N ALA A 98 7.19 1.07 10.81
CA ALA A 98 7.76 1.94 9.79
C ALA A 98 9.05 1.36 9.20
N GLY A 99 9.91 0.77 10.05
CA GLY A 99 11.08 0.03 9.60
C GLY A 99 10.71 -1.13 8.68
N TRP A 100 9.78 -1.98 9.10
CA TRP A 100 9.36 -3.15 8.33
C TRP A 100 8.67 -2.81 7.01
N LEU A 101 7.95 -1.69 6.94
CA LEU A 101 7.36 -1.19 5.69
C LEU A 101 8.44 -0.74 4.70
N VAL A 102 9.49 -0.06 5.19
CA VAL A 102 10.65 0.34 4.39
C VAL A 102 11.43 -0.90 3.93
N ASP A 103 11.70 -1.84 4.83
CA ASP A 103 12.39 -3.09 4.51
C ASP A 103 11.65 -3.85 3.41
N PHE A 104 10.35 -4.06 3.57
CA PHE A 104 9.51 -4.75 2.60
C PHE A 104 9.50 -4.06 1.23
N LEU A 105 9.39 -2.74 1.18
CA LEU A 105 9.37 -2.02 -0.11
C LEU A 105 10.75 -2.00 -0.81
N THR A 106 11.83 -2.32 -0.09
CA THR A 106 13.21 -2.30 -0.63
C THR A 106 13.82 -3.69 -0.85
N GLU A 107 13.13 -4.77 -0.49
CA GLU A 107 13.66 -6.14 -0.56
C GLU A 107 13.81 -6.67 -2.00
N GLY A 108 13.05 -6.11 -2.94
CA GLY A 108 13.03 -6.56 -4.34
C GLY A 108 12.50 -5.51 -5.30
N PRO A 109 12.34 -5.85 -6.60
CA PRO A 109 11.69 -4.98 -7.56
C PRO A 109 10.19 -4.86 -7.25
N LEU A 110 9.62 -3.70 -7.53
CA LEU A 110 8.19 -3.42 -7.47
C LEU A 110 7.74 -2.80 -8.80
N VAL A 111 6.43 -2.83 -9.06
CA VAL A 111 5.85 -2.10 -10.19
C VAL A 111 5.08 -0.91 -9.66
N ALA A 112 5.51 0.30 -10.04
CA ALA A 112 4.77 1.52 -9.77
C ALA A 112 3.92 1.87 -10.99
N MET A 113 2.64 2.19 -10.76
CA MET A 113 1.73 2.68 -11.80
C MET A 113 0.98 3.93 -11.35
N LEU A 114 0.67 4.80 -12.29
CA LEU A 114 -0.24 5.92 -12.13
C LEU A 114 -1.51 5.61 -12.92
N LEU A 115 -2.63 5.51 -12.21
CA LEU A 115 -3.95 5.30 -12.80
C LEU A 115 -4.69 6.62 -12.88
N GLU A 116 -5.41 6.83 -13.96
CA GLU A 116 -6.30 7.97 -14.19
C GLU A 116 -7.73 7.50 -14.44
N GLY A 117 -8.70 8.23 -13.91
CA GLY A 117 -10.11 8.03 -14.23
C GLY A 117 -11.05 8.80 -13.30
N GLU A 118 -12.34 8.66 -13.51
CA GLU A 118 -13.36 9.23 -12.62
C GLU A 118 -13.31 8.51 -11.27
N ASN A 119 -13.18 9.27 -10.17
CA ASN A 119 -13.17 8.72 -8.81
C ASN A 119 -12.10 7.63 -8.60
N ALA A 120 -10.94 7.76 -9.28
CA ALA A 120 -9.92 6.72 -9.40
C ALA A 120 -9.43 6.24 -8.02
N ILE A 121 -9.23 7.15 -7.06
CA ILE A 121 -8.71 6.81 -5.73
C ILE A 121 -9.65 5.84 -5.02
N ASN A 122 -10.95 6.16 -4.98
CA ASN A 122 -11.95 5.33 -4.32
C ASN A 122 -12.16 3.99 -5.05
N THR A 123 -12.23 4.03 -6.38
CA THR A 123 -12.40 2.83 -7.21
C THR A 123 -11.25 1.85 -7.01
N VAL A 124 -10.02 2.33 -7.04
CA VAL A 124 -8.82 1.51 -6.76
C VAL A 124 -8.87 0.92 -5.36
N ARG A 125 -9.18 1.70 -4.33
CA ARG A 125 -9.24 1.19 -2.95
C ARG A 125 -10.30 0.10 -2.77
N LYS A 126 -11.44 0.21 -3.45
CA LYS A 126 -12.49 -0.83 -3.47
C LYS A 126 -12.00 -2.12 -4.14
N ILE A 127 -11.32 -2.01 -5.28
CA ILE A 127 -10.77 -3.17 -6.01
C ILE A 127 -9.64 -3.85 -5.22
N VAL A 128 -8.78 -3.07 -4.56
CA VAL A 128 -7.66 -3.59 -3.76
C VAL A 128 -8.16 -4.37 -2.54
N GLY A 129 -9.17 -3.86 -1.85
CA GLY A 129 -9.77 -4.51 -0.69
C GLY A 129 -9.06 -4.24 0.64
N HIS A 130 -9.60 -4.84 1.70
CA HIS A 130 -9.17 -4.65 3.09
C HIS A 130 -7.66 -4.94 3.27
N THR A 131 -6.99 -4.24 4.20
CA THR A 131 -5.53 -4.34 4.43
C THR A 131 -5.03 -5.76 4.68
N PHE A 132 -5.83 -6.56 5.40
CA PHE A 132 -5.56 -7.95 5.75
C PHE A 132 -6.39 -8.90 4.88
N GLY A 133 -5.74 -9.93 4.35
CA GLY A 133 -6.32 -10.83 3.35
C GLY A 133 -7.50 -11.62 3.87
N ASP A 134 -7.43 -12.07 5.12
CA ASP A 134 -8.49 -12.85 5.78
C ASP A 134 -9.80 -12.07 5.99
N LYS A 135 -9.74 -10.73 5.92
CA LYS A 135 -10.91 -9.83 6.00
C LYS A 135 -11.25 -9.18 4.66
N ALA A 136 -10.41 -9.37 3.64
CA ALA A 136 -10.68 -8.82 2.33
C ALA A 136 -11.76 -9.68 1.66
N LEU A 137 -12.81 -9.03 1.14
CA LEU A 137 -13.91 -9.75 0.52
C LEU A 137 -13.44 -10.46 -0.77
N PRO A 138 -14.01 -11.64 -1.10
CA PRO A 138 -13.81 -12.27 -2.39
C PRO A 138 -14.11 -11.32 -3.55
N GLY A 139 -13.32 -11.39 -4.61
CA GLY A 139 -13.36 -10.48 -5.76
C GLY A 139 -12.44 -9.26 -5.64
N THR A 140 -11.91 -8.96 -4.45
CA THR A 140 -10.85 -7.94 -4.28
C THR A 140 -9.48 -8.56 -4.52
N ILE A 141 -8.49 -7.74 -4.91
CA ILE A 141 -7.10 -8.22 -5.13
C ILE A 141 -6.58 -8.94 -3.88
N ARG A 142 -6.77 -8.37 -2.70
CA ARG A 142 -6.28 -8.98 -1.46
C ARG A 142 -7.08 -10.20 -1.04
N GLY A 143 -8.40 -10.21 -1.26
CA GLY A 143 -9.24 -11.36 -0.95
C GLY A 143 -8.99 -12.56 -1.86
N ASP A 144 -8.65 -12.32 -3.13
CA ASP A 144 -8.42 -13.38 -4.10
C ASP A 144 -7.00 -13.95 -4.04
N PHE A 145 -6.02 -13.14 -3.61
CA PHE A 145 -4.61 -13.50 -3.72
C PHE A 145 -3.86 -13.53 -2.38
N THR A 146 -4.49 -13.24 -1.24
CA THR A 146 -3.86 -13.36 0.10
C THR A 146 -4.85 -13.93 1.12
N ASN A 147 -4.33 -14.51 2.21
CA ASN A 147 -5.14 -15.00 3.33
C ASN A 147 -4.45 -14.74 4.69
N GLU A 148 -3.51 -13.78 4.73
CA GLU A 148 -2.73 -13.49 5.93
C GLU A 148 -3.57 -12.67 6.92
N ARG A 149 -3.66 -13.15 8.17
CA ARG A 149 -4.31 -12.44 9.28
C ARG A 149 -3.48 -11.26 9.73
N GLY A 150 -4.16 -10.23 10.26
CA GLY A 150 -3.54 -8.95 10.57
C GLY A 150 -2.37 -8.98 11.55
N TYR A 151 -2.33 -9.93 12.49
CA TYR A 151 -1.23 -10.04 13.46
C TYR A 151 -0.04 -10.86 12.93
N VAL A 152 -0.21 -11.67 11.88
CA VAL A 152 0.78 -12.69 11.48
C VAL A 152 2.09 -12.06 11.03
N GLY A 153 2.05 -10.93 10.33
CA GLY A 153 3.26 -10.21 9.95
C GLY A 153 4.11 -9.85 11.18
N PHE A 154 3.48 -9.45 12.27
CA PHE A 154 4.15 -9.01 13.50
C PHE A 154 4.83 -10.16 14.24
N VAL A 155 4.22 -11.35 14.26
CA VAL A 155 4.83 -12.60 14.77
C VAL A 155 6.15 -12.88 14.05
N TYR A 156 6.18 -12.67 12.73
CA TYR A 156 7.38 -12.85 11.91
C TYR A 156 8.27 -11.60 11.84
N LYS A 157 8.02 -10.59 12.69
CA LYS A 157 8.79 -9.33 12.76
C LYS A 157 8.93 -8.65 11.39
N ARG A 158 7.83 -8.59 10.64
CA ARG A 158 7.72 -7.93 9.35
C ARG A 158 6.37 -7.23 9.17
N SER A 159 6.21 -6.52 8.07
CA SER A 159 4.91 -5.98 7.68
C SER A 159 4.03 -7.06 7.03
N THR A 160 2.72 -6.80 6.93
CA THR A 160 1.80 -7.68 6.21
C THR A 160 2.13 -7.70 4.72
N HIS A 161 2.26 -8.89 4.15
CA HIS A 161 2.46 -9.08 2.71
C HIS A 161 1.10 -9.09 2.01
N ASN A 162 0.65 -7.89 1.66
CA ASN A 162 -0.69 -7.64 1.11
C ASN A 162 -0.69 -7.14 -0.33
N LEU A 163 0.36 -7.46 -1.08
CA LEU A 163 0.52 -7.28 -2.54
C LEU A 163 0.59 -5.85 -3.06
N VAL A 164 -0.30 -4.98 -2.62
CA VAL A 164 -0.57 -3.70 -3.27
C VAL A 164 -0.61 -2.57 -2.26
N HIS A 165 0.08 -1.46 -2.58
CA HIS A 165 -0.20 -0.14 -2.02
C HIS A 165 -1.14 0.62 -2.96
N ALA A 166 -2.06 1.40 -2.39
CA ALA A 166 -2.88 2.36 -3.12
C ALA A 166 -3.01 3.63 -2.28
N SER A 167 -2.94 4.81 -2.91
CA SER A 167 -3.09 6.11 -2.23
C SER A 167 -4.41 6.16 -1.43
N GLY A 168 -4.38 6.73 -0.22
CA GLY A 168 -5.52 6.71 0.68
C GLY A 168 -6.56 7.82 0.44
N ASN A 169 -6.11 8.97 -0.08
CA ASN A 169 -6.90 10.19 -0.30
C ASN A 169 -6.23 11.06 -1.38
N LYS A 170 -6.87 12.19 -1.72
CA LYS A 170 -6.41 13.10 -2.78
C LYS A 170 -5.04 13.70 -2.48
N GLU A 171 -4.82 14.16 -1.25
CA GLU A 171 -3.56 14.77 -0.82
C GLU A 171 -2.39 13.77 -0.90
N GLU A 172 -2.61 12.53 -0.46
CA GLU A 172 -1.64 11.44 -0.59
C GLU A 172 -1.38 11.09 -2.05
N ALA A 173 -2.42 10.99 -2.88
CA ALA A 173 -2.28 10.67 -4.29
C ALA A 173 -1.45 11.73 -5.04
N GLU A 174 -1.68 13.02 -4.77
CA GLU A 174 -0.91 14.12 -5.36
C GLU A 174 0.56 14.11 -4.91
N PHE A 175 0.81 13.83 -3.63
CA PHE A 175 2.17 13.69 -3.11
C PHE A 175 2.89 12.49 -3.73
N GLU A 176 2.25 11.33 -3.75
CA GLU A 176 2.80 10.09 -4.30
C GLU A 176 3.04 10.21 -5.80
N ARG A 177 2.13 10.84 -6.57
CA ARG A 177 2.32 11.10 -8.01
C ARG A 177 3.67 11.79 -8.26
N LYS A 178 3.94 12.88 -7.54
CA LYS A 178 5.18 13.67 -7.66
C LYS A 178 6.41 12.91 -7.16
N LEU A 179 6.24 12.04 -6.16
CA LEU A 179 7.33 11.22 -5.63
C LEU A 179 7.75 10.12 -6.62
N TRP A 180 6.78 9.46 -7.24
CA TRP A 180 7.01 8.28 -8.07
C TRP A 180 7.23 8.60 -9.55
N PHE A 181 6.66 9.68 -10.08
CA PHE A 181 6.69 9.99 -11.51
C PHE A 181 7.09 11.43 -11.79
N LYS A 182 7.99 11.60 -12.75
CA LYS A 182 8.28 12.89 -13.39
C LYS A 182 7.23 13.18 -14.45
N GLU A 183 7.03 14.45 -14.80
CA GLU A 183 6.05 14.85 -15.83
C GLU A 183 6.30 14.19 -17.19
N ASN A 184 7.57 13.92 -17.54
CA ASN A 184 7.91 13.25 -18.80
C ASN A 184 7.72 11.72 -18.78
N GLU A 185 7.30 11.15 -17.65
CA GLU A 185 6.93 9.74 -17.50
C GLU A 185 5.40 9.52 -17.60
N ILE A 186 4.62 10.60 -17.72
CA ILE A 186 3.15 10.58 -17.69
C ILE A 186 2.59 10.85 -19.09
N TYR A 187 1.73 9.96 -19.57
CA TYR A 187 1.12 9.97 -20.89
C TYR A 187 -0.40 10.05 -20.73
N SER A 188 -0.93 11.28 -20.64
CA SER A 188 -2.35 11.60 -20.54
C SER A 188 -2.85 12.38 -21.76
#